data_AF-W4N8I7-F1
#
_entry.id   AF-W4N8I7-F1
#
_cell.length_a   1.000
_cell.length_b   1.000
_cell.length_c   1.000
_cell.angle_alpha   90.00
_cell.angle_beta   90.00
_cell.angle_gamma   90.00
#
_symmetry.space_group_name_H-M   'P 1'
#
loop_
_entity.id
_entity.type
_entity.pdbx_description
1 polymer ?
#
loop_
_entity_poly.entity_id
_entity_poly.type
_entity_poly.pdbx_seq_one_letter_code
_entity_poly.pdbx_strand_id
1 'polypeptide(L)'
;MAKPTEAEIEAKRAVISEAREQALQAKADVIRVKARNHAENIRRKADERAKLVIAKGEAHAAKIEGIVPAEIERKIRLDVHGRPKPMLRGWIHAVAAPLSLAAGIVLICLAHGTGLKWACAVFMTCSLVLFGNSACYHLGDWSPQVTDVLRRIDHMNIFLLIAGTYTPVSFALSPFWRDSIIIGMWTCTIVALVIHVIWISAPRWLYVIVYIVFGVSGVAFMGLFWISPYAGPAVVVLLATGGACYIAGAIVYGLRKPDPWPRVFGFHEIFHLGTVAGYACHMVAIYMVIVQLWPAAI
;
A
#
# COMPACT_ATOMS: atom_id res chain seq x y z
N MET A 1 27.48 -15.45 -56.45
CA MET A 1 26.25 -16.15 -55.98
C MET A 1 25.40 -16.46 -57.20
N ALA A 2 25.04 -17.73 -57.43
CA ALA A 2 24.16 -18.12 -58.52
C ALA A 2 22.76 -17.51 -58.33
N LYS A 3 22.11 -17.09 -59.42
CA LYS A 3 20.72 -16.60 -59.36
C LYS A 3 19.79 -17.79 -59.06
N PRO A 4 18.79 -17.63 -58.17
CA PRO A 4 17.83 -18.69 -57.90
C PRO A 4 17.09 -19.07 -59.19
N THR A 5 16.84 -20.36 -59.35
CA THR A 5 16.03 -20.91 -60.44
C THR A 5 14.55 -20.53 -60.25
N GLU A 6 13.75 -20.50 -61.32
CA GLU A 6 12.32 -20.15 -61.23
C GLU A 6 11.55 -21.07 -60.28
N ALA A 7 11.88 -22.38 -60.27
CA ALA A 7 11.30 -23.35 -59.35
C ALA A 7 11.58 -23.01 -57.86
N GLU A 8 12.78 -22.53 -57.54
CA GLU A 8 13.13 -22.10 -56.17
C GLU A 8 12.39 -20.82 -55.76
N ILE A 9 12.13 -19.92 -56.70
CA ILE A 9 11.36 -18.70 -56.47
C ILE A 9 9.89 -19.05 -56.22
N GLU A 10 9.33 -19.97 -56.99
CA GLU A 10 7.94 -20.40 -56.87
C GLU A 10 7.69 -21.18 -55.58
N ALA A 11 8.61 -22.08 -55.21
CA ALA A 11 8.56 -22.78 -53.92
C ALA A 11 8.62 -21.80 -52.73
N LYS A 12 9.50 -20.79 -52.79
CA LYS A 12 9.55 -19.74 -51.75
C LYS A 12 8.26 -18.91 -51.67
N ARG A 13 7.65 -18.58 -52.81
CA ARG A 13 6.36 -17.87 -52.85
C ARG A 13 5.24 -18.70 -52.25
N ALA A 14 5.20 -20.01 -52.53
CA ALA A 14 4.22 -20.93 -51.95
C ALA A 14 4.34 -21.00 -50.42
N VAL A 15 5.56 -21.18 -49.90
CA VAL A 15 5.83 -21.19 -48.44
C VAL A 15 5.41 -19.87 -47.78
N ILE A 16 5.71 -18.72 -48.40
CA ILE A 16 5.30 -17.41 -47.88
C ILE A 16 3.77 -17.26 -47.88
N SER A 17 3.09 -17.75 -48.93
CA SER A 17 1.63 -17.72 -49.02
C SER A 17 0.99 -18.55 -47.90
N GLU A 18 1.48 -19.78 -47.71
CA GLU A 18 0.99 -20.69 -46.67
C GLU A 18 1.24 -20.12 -45.26
N ALA A 19 2.44 -19.58 -45.00
CA ALA A 19 2.75 -18.92 -43.73
C ALA A 19 1.84 -17.70 -43.47
N ARG A 20 1.52 -16.92 -44.51
CA ARG A 20 0.58 -15.78 -44.41
C ARG A 20 -0.83 -16.24 -44.09
N GLU A 21 -1.29 -17.33 -44.70
CA GLU A 21 -2.61 -17.91 -44.48
C GLU A 21 -2.74 -18.48 -43.06
N GLN A 22 -1.73 -19.21 -42.59
CA GLN A 22 -1.63 -19.67 -41.20
C GLN A 22 -1.65 -18.51 -40.20
N ALA A 23 -0.91 -17.43 -40.47
CA ALA A 23 -0.91 -16.24 -39.62
C ALA A 23 -2.27 -15.53 -39.58
N LEU A 24 -2.99 -15.48 -40.70
CA LEU A 24 -4.35 -14.93 -40.78
C LEU A 24 -5.35 -15.80 -40.01
N GLN A 25 -5.27 -17.12 -40.14
CA GLN A 25 -6.10 -18.05 -39.37
C GLN A 25 -5.84 -17.93 -37.87
N ALA A 26 -4.57 -17.92 -37.44
CA ALA A 26 -4.21 -17.73 -36.04
C ALA A 26 -4.76 -16.41 -35.48
N LYS A 27 -4.67 -15.31 -36.23
CA LYS A 27 -5.23 -14.02 -35.83
C LYS A 27 -6.76 -14.06 -35.74
N ALA A 28 -7.43 -14.73 -36.67
CA ALA A 28 -8.88 -14.92 -36.65
C ALA A 28 -9.33 -15.73 -35.43
N ASP A 29 -8.60 -16.78 -35.07
CA ASP A 29 -8.92 -17.62 -33.92
C ASP A 29 -8.72 -16.88 -32.60
N VAL A 30 -7.67 -16.06 -32.46
CA VAL A 30 -7.51 -15.18 -31.30
C VAL A 30 -8.71 -14.23 -31.15
N ILE A 31 -9.18 -13.64 -32.26
CA ILE A 31 -10.36 -12.75 -32.24
C ILE A 31 -11.62 -13.53 -31.83
N ARG A 32 -11.83 -14.74 -32.37
CA ARG A 32 -12.97 -15.59 -32.03
C ARG A 32 -12.97 -16.00 -30.55
N VAL A 33 -11.82 -16.39 -30.03
CA VAL A 33 -11.66 -16.75 -28.60
C VAL A 33 -11.95 -15.54 -27.72
N LYS A 34 -11.41 -14.36 -28.07
CA LYS A 34 -11.68 -13.11 -27.34
C LYS A 34 -13.17 -12.76 -27.35
N ALA A 35 -13.84 -12.90 -28.50
CA ALA A 35 -15.28 -12.66 -28.63
C ALA A 35 -16.10 -13.65 -27.80
N ARG A 36 -15.77 -14.96 -27.81
CA ARG A 36 -16.42 -15.97 -26.96
C ARG A 36 -16.26 -15.66 -25.48
N ASN A 37 -15.04 -15.38 -25.02
CA ASN A 37 -14.77 -15.03 -23.63
C ASN A 37 -15.52 -13.76 -23.19
N HIS A 38 -15.68 -12.79 -24.08
CA HIS A 38 -16.48 -11.60 -23.82
C HIS A 38 -17.97 -11.93 -23.66
N ALA A 39 -18.52 -12.74 -24.57
CA ALA A 39 -19.91 -13.19 -24.51
C ALA A 39 -20.21 -14.01 -23.25
N GLU A 40 -19.30 -14.91 -22.85
CA GLU A 40 -19.41 -15.68 -21.60
C GLU A 40 -19.37 -14.79 -20.37
N ASN A 41 -18.50 -13.77 -20.34
CA ASN A 41 -18.46 -12.80 -19.26
C ASN A 41 -19.77 -12.00 -19.15
N ILE A 42 -20.38 -11.63 -20.27
CA ILE A 42 -21.69 -10.96 -20.29
C ILE A 42 -22.77 -11.90 -19.73
N ARG A 43 -22.82 -13.15 -20.20
CA ARG A 43 -23.77 -14.16 -19.70
C ARG A 43 -23.61 -14.40 -18.20
N ARG A 44 -22.39 -14.60 -17.72
CA ARG A 44 -22.11 -14.77 -16.28
C ARG A 44 -22.63 -13.60 -15.45
N LYS A 45 -22.40 -12.35 -15.90
CA LYS A 45 -22.91 -11.15 -15.21
C LYS A 45 -24.43 -11.06 -15.25
N ALA A 46 -25.06 -11.48 -16.35
CA ALA A 46 -26.51 -11.53 -16.48
C ALA A 46 -27.10 -12.58 -15.53
N ASP A 47 -26.51 -13.77 -15.45
CA ASP A 47 -26.95 -14.84 -14.55
C ASP A 47 -26.79 -14.45 -13.08
N GLU A 48 -25.69 -13.79 -12.71
CA GLU A 48 -25.50 -13.27 -11.35
C GLU A 48 -26.55 -12.22 -11.00
N ARG A 49 -26.88 -11.31 -11.92
CA ARG A 49 -27.96 -10.32 -11.73
C ARG A 49 -29.32 -10.99 -11.60
N ALA A 50 -29.63 -11.97 -12.44
CA ALA A 50 -30.87 -12.71 -12.39
C ALA A 50 -31.04 -13.40 -11.03
N LYS A 51 -30.00 -14.08 -10.54
CA LYS A 51 -29.98 -14.71 -9.21
C LYS A 51 -30.22 -13.70 -8.10
N LEU A 52 -29.60 -12.51 -8.16
CA LEU A 52 -29.81 -11.45 -7.17
C LEU A 52 -31.24 -10.90 -7.18
N VAL A 53 -31.84 -10.73 -8.36
CA VAL A 53 -33.23 -10.25 -8.50
C VAL A 53 -34.20 -11.27 -7.93
N ILE A 54 -34.01 -12.55 -8.25
CA ILE A 54 -34.81 -13.67 -7.70
C ILE A 54 -34.67 -13.70 -6.18
N ALA A 55 -33.45 -13.72 -5.64
CA ALA A 55 -33.22 -13.74 -4.20
C ALA A 55 -33.83 -12.54 -3.47
N LYS A 56 -33.81 -11.35 -4.09
CA LYS A 56 -34.46 -10.16 -3.53
C LYS A 56 -35.99 -10.27 -3.57
N GLY A 57 -36.55 -10.85 -4.62
CA GLY A 57 -37.98 -11.14 -4.74
C GLY A 57 -38.44 -12.15 -3.70
N GLU A 58 -37.71 -13.26 -3.54
CA GLU A 58 -37.94 -14.28 -2.50
C GLU A 58 -37.86 -13.68 -1.09
N ALA A 59 -36.84 -12.86 -0.81
CA ALA A 59 -36.72 -12.18 0.49
C ALA A 59 -37.87 -11.19 0.76
N HIS A 60 -38.39 -10.53 -0.28
CA HIS A 60 -39.54 -9.65 -0.16
C HIS A 60 -40.84 -10.43 0.08
N ALA A 61 -41.04 -11.54 -0.64
CA ALA A 61 -42.16 -12.45 -0.44
C ALA A 61 -42.17 -13.04 0.97
N ALA A 62 -41.03 -13.57 1.44
CA ALA A 62 -40.89 -14.10 2.80
C ALA A 62 -41.24 -13.07 3.88
N LYS A 63 -40.90 -11.79 3.67
CA LYS A 63 -41.26 -10.69 4.57
C LYS A 63 -42.77 -10.40 4.59
N ILE A 64 -43.45 -10.49 3.44
CA ILE A 64 -44.91 -10.32 3.36
C ILE A 64 -45.60 -11.50 4.05
N GLU A 65 -45.07 -12.71 3.90
CA GLU A 65 -45.61 -13.95 4.48
C GLU A 65 -45.30 -14.12 5.97
N GLY A 66 -44.58 -13.19 6.60
CA GLY A 66 -44.21 -13.26 8.01
C GLY A 66 -43.21 -14.37 8.34
N ILE A 67 -42.57 -14.95 7.33
CA ILE A 67 -41.49 -15.93 7.50
C ILE A 67 -40.24 -15.15 7.89
N VAL A 68 -39.74 -15.38 9.11
CA VAL A 68 -38.43 -14.85 9.52
C VAL A 68 -37.41 -15.41 8.52
N PRO A 69 -36.77 -14.58 7.67
CA PRO A 69 -35.83 -15.09 6.70
C PRO A 69 -34.77 -15.89 7.45
N ALA A 70 -34.48 -17.12 6.98
CA ALA A 70 -33.30 -17.86 7.44
C ALA A 70 -32.12 -16.89 7.42
N GLU A 71 -31.36 -16.82 8.51
CA GLU A 71 -30.25 -15.90 8.69
C GLU A 71 -29.46 -15.83 7.39
N ILE A 72 -29.60 -14.73 6.64
CA ILE A 72 -29.02 -14.64 5.30
C ILE A 72 -27.52 -14.76 5.52
N GLU A 73 -26.95 -15.91 5.17
CA GLU A 73 -25.54 -16.17 5.30
C GLU A 73 -24.84 -15.15 4.39
N ARG A 74 -24.44 -14.01 4.97
CA ARG A 74 -23.83 -12.92 4.22
C ARG A 74 -22.58 -13.47 3.57
N LYS A 75 -22.65 -13.65 2.25
CA LYS A 75 -21.56 -14.18 1.42
C LYS A 75 -20.29 -13.40 1.75
N ILE A 76 -19.32 -14.07 2.35
CA ILE A 76 -18.06 -13.46 2.75
C ILE A 76 -17.33 -13.03 1.47
N ARG A 77 -17.00 -11.75 1.35
CA ARG A 77 -16.15 -11.28 0.27
C ARG A 77 -14.79 -11.96 0.41
N LEU A 78 -14.32 -12.60 -0.64
CA LEU A 78 -12.99 -13.22 -0.65
C LEU A 78 -12.01 -12.30 -1.36
N ASP A 79 -10.74 -12.34 -0.94
CA ASP A 79 -9.65 -11.73 -1.70
C ASP A 79 -9.32 -12.58 -2.95
N VAL A 80 -8.40 -12.10 -3.78
CA VAL A 80 -7.98 -12.79 -5.02
C VAL A 80 -7.33 -14.17 -4.77
N HIS A 81 -7.00 -14.48 -3.51
CA HIS A 81 -6.44 -15.75 -3.05
C HIS A 81 -7.48 -16.62 -2.35
N GLY A 82 -8.76 -16.25 -2.40
CA GLY A 82 -9.86 -17.01 -1.78
C GLY A 82 -9.96 -16.86 -0.26
N ARG A 83 -9.26 -15.91 0.36
CA ARG A 83 -9.30 -15.69 1.83
C ARG A 83 -10.40 -14.72 2.22
N PRO A 84 -11.05 -14.89 3.38
CA PRO A 84 -12.01 -13.93 3.91
C PRO A 84 -11.46 -12.51 3.96
N LYS A 85 -12.18 -11.56 3.39
CA LYS A 85 -11.88 -10.13 3.37
C LYS A 85 -12.89 -9.39 4.24
N PRO A 86 -12.50 -8.89 5.43
CA PRO A 86 -13.39 -8.13 6.29
C PRO A 86 -13.93 -6.88 5.60
N MET A 87 -15.12 -6.42 6.01
CA MET A 87 -15.77 -5.25 5.39
C MET A 87 -14.92 -3.97 5.46
N LEU A 88 -14.21 -3.73 6.56
CA LEU A 88 -13.39 -2.52 6.76
C LEU A 88 -11.97 -2.65 6.19
N ARG A 89 -11.66 -3.73 5.47
CA ARG A 89 -10.35 -3.95 4.87
C ARG A 89 -9.98 -2.80 3.93
N GLY A 90 -8.92 -2.07 4.28
CA GLY A 90 -8.40 -0.94 3.51
C GLY A 90 -9.07 0.40 3.77
N TRP A 91 -10.26 0.45 4.39
CA TRP A 91 -11.00 1.69 4.61
C TRP A 91 -10.30 2.66 5.58
N ILE A 92 -9.64 2.15 6.62
CA ILE A 92 -8.89 2.98 7.58
C ILE A 92 -7.81 3.78 6.85
N HIS A 93 -7.04 3.15 5.97
CA HIS A 93 -6.02 3.84 5.17
C HIS A 93 -6.62 4.70 4.06
N ALA A 94 -7.78 4.33 3.51
CA ALA A 94 -8.49 5.16 2.53
C ALA A 94 -8.94 6.50 3.12
N VAL A 95 -9.35 6.52 4.39
CA VAL A 95 -9.66 7.75 5.14
C VAL A 95 -8.39 8.49 5.55
N ALA A 96 -7.35 7.77 5.97
CA ALA A 96 -6.08 8.37 6.37
C ALA A 96 -5.36 9.09 5.21
N ALA A 97 -5.48 8.60 3.98
CA ALA A 97 -4.83 9.19 2.80
C ALA A 97 -5.17 10.68 2.58
N PRO A 98 -6.44 11.12 2.43
CA PRO A 98 -6.76 12.54 2.28
C PRO A 98 -6.45 13.36 3.53
N LEU A 99 -6.55 12.79 4.74
CA LEU A 99 -6.16 13.49 5.97
C LEU A 99 -4.64 13.73 6.02
N SER A 100 -3.84 12.75 5.61
CA SER A 100 -2.39 12.87 5.52
C SER A 100 -1.96 13.88 4.45
N LEU A 101 -2.71 13.99 3.34
CA LEU A 101 -2.50 15.02 2.33
C LEU A 101 -2.71 16.41 2.92
N ALA A 102 -3.87 16.63 3.55
CA ALA A 102 -4.23 17.91 4.13
C ALA A 102 -3.22 18.33 5.21
N ALA A 103 -2.87 17.41 6.12
CA ALA A 103 -1.84 17.66 7.13
C ALA A 103 -0.48 17.98 6.48
N GLY A 104 -0.03 17.19 5.51
CA GLY A 104 1.22 17.44 4.79
C GLY A 104 1.27 18.81 4.11
N ILE A 105 0.17 19.25 3.48
CA ILE A 105 0.07 20.59 2.88
C ILE A 105 0.25 21.68 3.94
N VAL A 106 -0.48 21.60 5.04
CA VAL A 106 -0.37 22.58 6.15
C VAL A 106 1.06 22.58 6.70
N LEU A 107 1.68 21.41 6.86
CA LEU A 107 3.04 21.25 7.33
C LEU A 107 4.05 21.99 6.42
N ILE A 108 3.91 21.85 5.10
CA ILE A 108 4.74 22.54 4.10
C ILE A 108 4.53 24.06 4.15
N CYS A 109 3.28 24.51 4.38
CA CYS A 109 2.97 25.93 4.51
C CYS A 109 3.61 26.57 5.75
N LEU A 110 3.65 25.84 6.87
CA LEU A 110 4.28 26.28 8.12
C LEU A 110 5.81 26.18 8.11
N ALA A 111 6.38 25.34 7.25
CA ALA A 111 7.83 25.18 7.16
C ALA A 111 8.53 26.43 6.58
N HIS A 112 9.49 26.97 7.32
CA HIS A 112 10.32 28.09 6.87
C HIS A 112 11.62 27.61 6.21
N GLY A 113 11.94 28.20 5.06
CA GLY A 113 13.14 27.88 4.28
C GLY A 113 12.97 26.67 3.35
N THR A 114 13.71 26.70 2.24
CA THR A 114 13.59 25.72 1.15
C THR A 114 13.86 24.28 1.62
N GLY A 115 14.88 24.08 2.45
CA GLY A 115 15.25 22.74 2.94
C GLY A 115 14.15 22.08 3.77
N LEU A 116 13.57 22.80 4.73
CA LEU A 116 12.52 22.25 5.60
C LEU A 116 11.22 22.02 4.82
N LYS A 117 10.88 22.88 3.85
CA LYS A 117 9.74 22.65 2.95
C LYS A 117 9.88 21.36 2.15
N TRP A 118 11.06 21.10 1.59
CA TRP A 118 11.32 19.83 0.90
C TRP A 118 11.28 18.63 1.85
N ALA A 119 11.80 18.76 3.07
CA ALA A 119 11.71 17.71 4.08
C ALA A 119 10.25 17.34 4.41
N CYS A 120 9.38 18.34 4.53
CA CYS A 120 7.95 18.14 4.73
C CYS A 120 7.27 17.52 3.50
N ALA A 121 7.65 17.95 2.29
CA ALA A 121 7.12 17.39 1.05
C ALA A 121 7.50 15.91 0.88
N VAL A 122 8.72 15.52 1.28
CA VAL A 122 9.16 14.12 1.33
C VAL A 122 8.29 13.32 2.30
N PHE A 123 8.11 13.81 3.52
CA PHE A 123 7.26 13.14 4.51
C PHE A 123 5.80 12.98 4.04
N MET A 124 5.21 14.04 3.47
CA MET A 124 3.88 14.00 2.86
C MET A 124 3.82 12.94 1.76
N THR A 125 4.80 12.93 0.85
CA THR A 125 4.84 11.96 -0.26
C THR A 125 4.91 10.53 0.26
N CYS A 126 5.80 10.24 1.21
CA CYS A 126 5.89 8.91 1.84
C CYS A 126 4.57 8.50 2.51
N SER A 127 3.89 9.45 3.17
CA SER A 127 2.58 9.23 3.80
C SER A 127 1.51 8.85 2.76
N LEU A 128 1.46 9.59 1.65
CA LEU A 128 0.51 9.34 0.56
C LEU A 128 0.78 8.02 -0.15
N VAL A 129 2.05 7.69 -0.39
CA VAL A 129 2.41 6.39 -0.96
C VAL A 129 1.99 5.28 0.00
N LEU A 130 2.23 5.40 1.31
CA LEU A 130 1.80 4.40 2.28
C LEU A 130 0.27 4.25 2.32
N PHE A 131 -0.47 5.30 2.68
CA PHE A 131 -1.92 5.19 2.88
C PHE A 131 -2.66 4.98 1.57
N GLY A 132 -2.25 5.68 0.51
CA GLY A 132 -2.85 5.57 -0.81
C GLY A 132 -2.64 4.19 -1.43
N ASN A 133 -1.40 3.68 -1.46
CA ASN A 133 -1.15 2.33 -1.99
C ASN A 133 -1.87 1.27 -1.16
N SER A 134 -1.83 1.39 0.18
CA SER A 134 -2.47 0.41 1.05
C SER A 134 -3.99 0.38 0.89
N ALA A 135 -4.61 1.56 0.76
CA ALA A 135 -6.04 1.67 0.43
C ALA A 135 -6.34 1.04 -0.94
N CYS A 136 -5.58 1.36 -1.98
CA CYS A 136 -5.75 0.79 -3.32
C CYS A 136 -5.60 -0.74 -3.31
N TYR A 137 -4.54 -1.24 -2.69
CA TYR A 137 -4.24 -2.66 -2.53
C TYR A 137 -5.41 -3.39 -1.88
N HIS A 138 -5.91 -2.86 -0.77
CA HIS A 138 -6.90 -3.54 0.05
C HIS A 138 -8.34 -3.33 -0.40
N LEU A 139 -8.70 -2.22 -1.05
CA LEU A 139 -10.07 -2.00 -1.49
C LEU A 139 -10.38 -2.69 -2.82
N GLY A 140 -9.44 -2.67 -3.77
CA GLY A 140 -9.66 -3.16 -5.12
C GLY A 140 -9.76 -4.69 -5.24
N ASP A 141 -10.37 -5.13 -6.34
CA ASP A 141 -10.42 -6.52 -6.81
C ASP A 141 -9.56 -6.62 -8.07
N TRP A 142 -8.25 -6.65 -7.87
CA TRP A 142 -7.27 -6.61 -8.95
C TRP A 142 -6.97 -7.99 -9.53
N SER A 143 -6.28 -8.04 -10.67
CA SER A 143 -5.71 -9.31 -11.13
C SER A 143 -4.65 -9.82 -10.15
N PRO A 144 -4.31 -11.13 -10.15
CA PRO A 144 -3.26 -11.67 -9.28
C PRO A 144 -1.92 -10.93 -9.42
N GLN A 145 -1.53 -10.59 -10.66
CA GLN A 145 -0.29 -9.87 -10.95
C GLN A 145 -0.27 -8.47 -10.32
N VAL A 146 -1.36 -7.70 -10.48
CA VAL A 146 -1.47 -6.36 -9.91
C VAL A 146 -1.52 -6.44 -8.38
N THR A 147 -2.23 -7.42 -7.82
CA THR A 147 -2.29 -7.65 -6.37
C THR A 147 -0.90 -7.92 -5.79
N ASP A 148 -0.08 -8.71 -6.48
CA ASP A 148 1.28 -9.01 -6.02
C ASP A 148 2.21 -7.79 -6.06
N VAL A 149 2.08 -6.94 -7.08
CA VAL A 149 2.83 -5.67 -7.16
C VAL A 149 2.40 -4.73 -6.03
N LEU A 150 1.09 -4.50 -5.87
CA LEU A 150 0.56 -3.62 -4.83
C LEU A 150 0.94 -4.09 -3.42
N ARG A 151 0.95 -5.41 -3.17
CA ARG A 151 1.39 -6.01 -1.91
C ARG A 151 2.87 -5.74 -1.63
N ARG A 152 3.73 -5.84 -2.64
CA ARG A 152 5.17 -5.54 -2.48
C ARG A 152 5.38 -4.08 -2.13
N ILE A 153 4.71 -3.18 -2.86
CA ILE A 153 4.75 -1.74 -2.55
C ILE A 153 4.25 -1.50 -1.12
N ASP A 154 3.14 -2.13 -0.72
CA ASP A 154 2.55 -1.98 0.61
C ASP A 154 3.52 -2.38 1.73
N HIS A 155 4.24 -3.49 1.56
CA HIS A 155 5.27 -3.91 2.51
C HIS A 155 6.46 -2.96 2.56
N MET A 156 6.87 -2.39 1.42
CA MET A 156 8.02 -1.50 1.34
C MET A 156 7.74 -0.09 1.86
N ASN A 157 6.49 0.34 1.80
CA ASN A 157 6.08 1.68 2.20
C ASN A 157 6.34 1.97 3.68
N ILE A 158 6.42 0.95 4.54
CA ILE A 158 6.75 1.12 5.95
C ILE A 158 8.17 1.71 6.09
N PHE A 159 9.15 1.21 5.32
CA PHE A 159 10.51 1.74 5.34
C PHE A 159 10.57 3.18 4.81
N LEU A 160 9.83 3.45 3.73
CA LEU A 160 9.70 4.80 3.18
C LEU A 160 9.10 5.78 4.20
N LEU A 161 8.05 5.38 4.93
CA LEU A 161 7.44 6.24 5.93
C LEU A 161 8.38 6.50 7.11
N ILE A 162 9.17 5.51 7.55
CA ILE A 162 10.16 5.69 8.61
C ILE A 162 11.21 6.73 8.19
N ALA A 163 11.84 6.56 7.02
CA ALA A 163 12.81 7.53 6.52
C ALA A 163 12.18 8.92 6.26
N GLY A 164 10.97 8.93 5.71
CA GLY A 164 10.17 10.14 5.53
C GLY A 164 9.89 10.88 6.84
N THR A 165 9.65 10.16 7.94
CA THR A 165 9.41 10.74 9.28
C THR A 165 10.69 11.36 9.84
N TYR A 166 11.84 10.68 9.68
CA TYR A 166 13.12 11.22 10.14
C TYR A 166 13.55 12.48 9.38
N THR A 167 13.09 12.66 8.14
CA THR A 167 13.54 13.76 7.28
C THR A 167 13.20 15.15 7.85
N PRO A 168 11.94 15.50 8.19
CA PRO A 168 11.62 16.79 8.79
C PRO A 168 11.94 16.84 10.29
N VAL A 169 11.76 15.76 11.07
CA VAL A 169 11.98 15.82 12.53
C VAL A 169 13.44 16.10 12.87
N SER A 170 14.38 15.63 12.05
CA SER A 170 15.81 15.81 12.28
C SER A 170 16.27 17.27 12.14
N PHE A 171 15.44 18.16 11.59
CA PHE A 171 15.72 19.61 11.62
C PHE A 171 15.68 20.21 13.02
N ALA A 172 15.16 19.48 14.02
CA ALA A 172 15.32 19.85 15.41
C ALA A 172 16.77 19.71 15.92
N LEU A 173 17.68 19.13 15.15
CA LEU A 173 19.06 18.86 15.57
C LEU A 173 20.06 19.71 14.78
N SER A 174 21.33 19.71 15.23
CA SER A 174 22.41 20.36 14.49
C SER A 174 22.60 19.73 13.09
N PRO A 175 23.16 20.47 12.12
CA PRO A 175 23.33 19.98 10.75
C PRO A 175 24.02 18.61 10.66
N PHE A 176 25.06 18.39 11.47
CA PHE A 176 25.77 17.12 11.52
C PHE A 176 24.83 15.95 11.86
N TRP A 177 24.06 16.06 12.94
CA TRP A 177 23.15 14.99 13.36
C TRP A 177 21.98 14.84 12.39
N ARG A 178 21.44 15.96 11.91
CA ARG A 178 20.37 15.98 10.92
C ARG A 178 20.76 15.20 9.67
N ASP A 179 21.87 15.57 9.07
CA ASP A 179 22.32 15.01 7.80
C ASP A 179 22.73 13.54 7.98
N SER A 180 23.37 13.20 9.12
CA SER A 180 23.73 11.82 9.46
C SER A 180 22.51 10.88 9.57
N ILE A 181 21.45 11.33 10.26
CA ILE A 181 20.22 10.55 10.42
C ILE A 181 19.52 10.39 9.07
N ILE A 182 19.39 11.48 8.29
CA ILE A 182 18.73 11.44 6.98
C ILE A 182 19.46 10.48 6.04
N ILE A 183 20.78 10.63 5.91
CA ILE A 183 21.60 9.75 5.05
C ILE A 183 21.47 8.30 5.51
N GLY A 184 21.66 8.02 6.81
CA GLY A 184 21.57 6.66 7.34
C GLY A 184 20.21 5.99 7.05
N MET A 185 19.11 6.69 7.35
CA MET A 185 17.76 6.15 7.17
C MET A 185 17.43 5.91 5.70
N TRP A 186 17.80 6.82 4.81
CA TRP A 186 17.57 6.66 3.37
C TRP A 186 18.48 5.58 2.76
N THR A 187 19.74 5.47 3.18
CA THR A 187 20.62 4.38 2.77
C THR A 187 20.04 3.03 3.19
N CYS A 188 19.62 2.85 4.45
CA CYS A 188 18.98 1.62 4.90
C CYS A 188 17.69 1.33 4.12
N THR A 189 16.89 2.35 3.82
CA THR A 189 15.64 2.21 3.06
C THR A 189 15.92 1.77 1.62
N ILE A 190 16.88 2.40 0.94
CA ILE A 190 17.28 2.04 -0.42
C ILE A 190 17.81 0.61 -0.46
N VAL A 191 18.66 0.22 0.50
CA VAL A 191 19.16 -1.17 0.59
C VAL A 191 17.99 -2.15 0.76
N ALA A 192 17.04 -1.87 1.65
CA ALA A 192 15.86 -2.70 1.85
C ALA A 192 15.00 -2.82 0.58
N LEU A 193 14.78 -1.70 -0.14
CA LEU A 193 14.06 -1.67 -1.41
C LEU A 193 14.76 -2.50 -2.49
N VAL A 194 16.07 -2.33 -2.64
CA VAL A 194 16.89 -3.06 -3.63
C VAL A 194 16.84 -4.56 -3.35
N ILE A 195 17.01 -4.98 -2.10
CA ILE A 195 16.87 -6.39 -1.69
C ILE A 195 15.48 -6.91 -2.07
N HIS A 196 14.41 -6.13 -1.84
CA HIS A 196 13.04 -6.56 -2.13
C HIS A 196 12.72 -6.66 -3.63
N VAL A 197 13.35 -5.82 -4.44
CA VAL A 197 13.20 -5.82 -5.90
C VAL A 197 14.00 -6.96 -6.54
N ILE A 198 15.26 -7.16 -6.13
CA ILE A 198 16.17 -8.14 -6.73
C ILE A 198 15.88 -9.55 -6.19
N TRP A 199 15.67 -9.69 -4.87
CA TRP A 199 15.54 -10.99 -4.22
C TRP A 199 14.10 -11.25 -3.77
N ILE A 200 13.26 -11.60 -4.74
CA ILE A 200 11.83 -11.86 -4.56
C ILE A 200 11.54 -12.98 -3.54
N SER A 201 12.43 -13.96 -3.45
CA SER A 201 12.35 -15.11 -2.53
C SER A 201 13.12 -14.91 -1.23
N ALA A 202 13.51 -13.67 -0.89
CA ALA A 202 14.29 -13.40 0.31
C ALA A 202 13.59 -13.94 1.56
N PRO A 203 14.35 -14.59 2.47
CA PRO A 203 13.77 -15.23 3.64
C PRO A 203 13.21 -14.18 4.60
N ARG A 204 12.12 -14.53 5.29
CA ARG A 204 11.38 -13.59 6.16
C ARG A 204 12.24 -12.95 7.26
N TRP A 205 13.26 -13.64 7.76
CA TRP A 205 14.16 -13.14 8.80
C TRP A 205 14.94 -11.90 8.36
N LEU A 206 15.23 -11.75 7.06
CA LEU A 206 15.96 -10.60 6.54
C LEU A 206 15.18 -9.29 6.76
N TYR A 207 13.86 -9.34 6.58
CA TYR A 207 12.99 -8.19 6.84
C TYR A 207 12.90 -7.88 8.33
N VAL A 208 12.89 -8.90 9.19
CA VAL A 208 12.91 -8.71 10.65
C VAL A 208 14.17 -7.96 11.09
N ILE A 209 15.33 -8.29 10.54
CA ILE A 209 16.58 -7.55 10.82
C ILE A 209 16.46 -6.08 10.40
N VAL A 210 15.94 -5.81 9.21
CA VAL A 210 15.75 -4.44 8.73
C VAL A 210 14.83 -3.66 9.70
N TYR A 211 13.72 -4.27 10.15
CA TYR A 211 12.84 -3.66 11.15
C TYR A 211 13.55 -3.39 12.48
N ILE A 212 14.39 -4.31 12.95
CA ILE A 212 15.19 -4.12 14.18
C ILE A 212 16.15 -2.95 14.00
N VAL A 213 16.85 -2.87 12.87
CA VAL A 213 17.80 -1.76 12.60
C VAL A 213 17.07 -0.42 12.66
N PHE A 214 15.92 -0.28 12.00
CA PHE A 214 15.12 0.95 12.07
C PHE A 214 14.60 1.24 13.48
N GLY A 215 14.12 0.22 14.19
CA GLY A 215 13.61 0.35 15.56
C GLY A 215 14.68 0.79 16.55
N VAL A 216 15.86 0.14 16.53
CA VAL A 216 17.02 0.48 17.37
C VAL A 216 17.53 1.88 17.04
N SER A 217 17.63 2.22 15.76
CA SER A 217 18.04 3.56 15.33
C SER A 217 17.11 4.64 15.90
N GLY A 218 15.81 4.37 15.95
CA GLY A 218 14.86 5.31 16.53
C GLY A 218 15.02 5.53 18.02
N VAL A 219 15.33 4.47 18.79
CA VAL A 219 15.63 4.60 20.22
C VAL A 219 16.97 5.32 20.43
N ALA A 220 17.99 5.00 19.63
CA ALA A 220 19.33 5.55 19.76
C ALA A 220 19.36 7.09 19.65
N PHE A 221 18.50 7.67 18.81
CA PHE A 221 18.46 9.12 18.62
C PHE A 221 17.52 9.86 19.58
N MET A 222 16.71 9.17 20.39
CA MET A 222 15.75 9.81 21.31
C MET A 222 16.43 10.79 22.28
N GLY A 223 17.62 10.45 22.77
CA GLY A 223 18.38 11.33 23.67
C GLY A 223 18.74 12.68 23.03
N LEU A 224 19.05 12.69 21.73
CA LEU A 224 19.37 13.92 20.99
C LEU A 224 18.13 14.81 20.86
N PHE A 225 16.97 14.23 20.56
CA PHE A 225 15.72 14.97 20.48
C PHE A 225 15.24 15.45 21.85
N TRP A 226 15.50 14.69 22.91
CA TRP A 226 15.08 15.03 24.27
C TRP A 226 15.72 16.33 24.76
N ILE A 227 17.02 16.50 24.49
CA ILE A 227 17.79 17.69 24.91
C ILE A 227 17.73 18.84 23.88
N SER A 228 17.12 18.61 22.72
CA SER A 228 17.03 19.63 21.68
C SER A 228 16.06 20.75 22.11
N PRO A 229 16.44 22.03 21.96
CA PRO A 229 15.53 23.16 22.23
C PRO A 229 14.39 23.26 21.21
N TYR A 230 14.47 22.53 20.09
CA TYR A 230 13.48 22.53 19.02
C TYR A 230 12.53 21.33 19.06
N ALA A 231 12.80 20.32 19.91
CA ALA A 231 11.96 19.13 20.06
C ALA A 231 11.53 18.93 21.53
N GLY A 232 12.48 18.62 22.39
CA GLY A 232 12.25 18.42 23.82
C GLY A 232 11.49 17.13 24.18
N PRO A 233 11.15 16.94 25.47
CA PRO A 233 10.53 15.72 25.98
C PRO A 233 9.19 15.37 25.32
N ALA A 234 8.35 16.36 25.03
CA ALA A 234 7.02 16.13 24.45
C ALA A 234 7.10 15.47 23.06
N VAL A 235 8.03 15.95 22.20
CA VAL A 235 8.27 15.34 20.90
C VAL A 235 8.78 13.91 21.05
N VAL A 236 9.70 13.64 21.99
CA VAL A 236 10.20 12.28 22.22
C VAL A 236 9.11 11.34 22.70
N VAL A 237 8.25 11.78 23.62
CA VAL A 237 7.10 10.97 24.09
C VAL A 237 6.15 10.65 22.94
N LEU A 238 5.88 11.59 22.04
CA LEU A 238 5.06 11.36 20.85
C LEU A 238 5.75 10.38 19.87
N LEU A 239 7.05 10.51 19.64
CA LEU A 239 7.81 9.58 18.80
C LEU A 239 7.79 8.15 19.38
N ALA A 240 8.02 8.02 20.69
CA ALA A 240 7.99 6.76 21.40
C ALA A 240 6.59 6.13 21.42
N THR A 241 5.56 6.92 21.72
CA THR A 241 4.15 6.48 21.70
C THR A 241 3.76 6.03 20.29
N GLY A 242 4.14 6.79 19.26
CA GLY A 242 3.86 6.41 17.89
C GLY A 242 4.56 5.11 17.49
N GLY A 243 5.82 4.94 17.91
CA GLY A 243 6.56 3.68 17.76
C GLY A 243 5.88 2.50 18.46
N ALA A 244 5.39 2.72 19.68
CA ALA A 244 4.64 1.71 20.43
C ALA A 244 3.34 1.31 19.73
N CYS A 245 2.60 2.26 19.15
CA CYS A 245 1.40 1.97 18.35
C CYS A 245 1.73 1.10 17.12
N TYR A 246 2.80 1.41 16.39
CA TYR A 246 3.26 0.58 15.27
C TYR A 246 3.62 -0.84 15.72
N ILE A 247 4.37 -0.97 16.80
CA ILE A 247 4.80 -2.27 17.35
C ILE A 247 3.58 -3.07 17.82
N ALA A 248 2.67 -2.46 18.58
CA ALA A 248 1.45 -3.12 19.04
C ALA A 248 0.59 -3.62 17.87
N GLY A 249 0.40 -2.78 16.84
CA GLY A 249 -0.28 -3.19 15.61
C GLY A 249 0.43 -4.37 14.92
N ALA A 250 1.77 -4.30 14.79
CA ALA A 250 2.55 -5.35 14.15
C ALA A 250 2.50 -6.68 14.92
N ILE A 251 2.49 -6.64 16.26
CA ILE A 251 2.29 -7.81 17.12
C ILE A 251 0.91 -8.42 16.86
N VAL A 252 -0.15 -7.62 16.85
CA VAL A 252 -1.52 -8.11 16.55
C VAL A 252 -1.58 -8.73 15.15
N TYR A 253 -0.94 -8.11 14.16
CA TYR A 253 -0.83 -8.66 12.81
C TYR A 253 -0.11 -10.01 12.77
N GLY A 254 1.02 -10.12 13.47
CA GLY A 254 1.84 -11.33 13.52
C GLY A 254 1.15 -12.48 14.25
N LEU A 255 0.52 -12.20 15.40
CA LEU A 255 -0.24 -13.17 16.19
C LEU A 255 -1.60 -13.52 15.58
N ARG A 256 -2.10 -12.68 14.66
CA ARG A 256 -3.46 -12.73 14.11
C ARG A 256 -4.54 -12.73 15.20
N LYS A 257 -4.24 -12.08 16.33
CA LYS A 257 -5.11 -11.96 17.50
C LYS A 257 -4.85 -10.62 18.20
N PRO A 258 -5.89 -9.96 18.76
CA PRO A 258 -7.30 -10.38 18.75
C PRO A 258 -7.95 -10.21 17.37
N ASP A 259 -9.04 -10.94 17.13
CA ASP A 259 -9.83 -10.89 15.89
C ASP A 259 -11.31 -10.65 16.25
N PRO A 260 -11.67 -9.42 16.66
CA PRO A 260 -12.89 -9.15 17.41
C PRO A 260 -14.16 -9.37 16.57
N TRP A 261 -14.13 -8.96 15.30
CA TRP A 261 -15.22 -9.21 14.34
C TRP A 261 -14.63 -9.63 12.99
N PRO A 262 -14.29 -10.92 12.79
CA PRO A 262 -13.54 -11.38 11.61
C PRO A 262 -14.18 -11.04 10.25
N ARG A 263 -15.51 -10.78 10.23
CA ARG A 263 -16.24 -10.38 9.02
C ARG A 263 -16.23 -8.87 8.76
N VAL A 264 -15.96 -8.04 9.77
CA VAL A 264 -16.09 -6.58 9.71
C VAL A 264 -14.78 -5.88 10.06
N PHE A 265 -14.22 -6.18 11.23
CA PHE A 265 -13.05 -5.55 11.83
C PHE A 265 -12.23 -6.63 12.55
N GLY A 266 -11.16 -7.09 11.92
CA GLY A 266 -10.31 -8.15 12.43
C GLY A 266 -8.92 -7.67 12.83
N PHE A 267 -8.01 -8.63 13.04
CA PHE A 267 -6.62 -8.36 13.45
C PHE A 267 -5.88 -7.41 12.48
N HIS A 268 -6.19 -7.46 11.19
CA HIS A 268 -5.57 -6.60 10.18
C HIS A 268 -6.06 -5.15 10.27
N GLU A 269 -7.34 -4.96 10.60
CA GLU A 269 -7.90 -3.63 10.83
C GLU A 269 -7.33 -3.01 12.12
N ILE A 270 -7.05 -3.82 13.15
CA ILE A 270 -6.30 -3.37 14.34
C ILE A 270 -4.87 -2.94 13.96
N PHE A 271 -4.20 -3.70 13.09
CA PHE A 271 -2.90 -3.30 12.56
C PHE A 271 -2.96 -1.95 11.83
N HIS A 272 -3.93 -1.76 10.94
CA HIS A 272 -4.16 -0.47 10.25
C HIS A 272 -4.51 0.67 11.21
N LEU A 273 -5.21 0.37 12.30
CA LEU A 273 -5.49 1.37 13.33
C LEU A 273 -4.21 1.77 14.07
N GLY A 274 -3.36 0.79 14.42
CA GLY A 274 -2.05 1.03 15.03
C GLY A 274 -1.12 1.85 14.14
N THR A 275 -1.12 1.61 12.83
CA THR A 275 -0.33 2.39 11.87
C THR A 275 -0.81 3.84 11.76
N VAL A 276 -2.12 4.07 11.69
CA VAL A 276 -2.69 5.44 11.66
C VAL A 276 -2.47 6.18 12.98
N ALA A 277 -2.64 5.51 14.12
CA ALA A 277 -2.37 6.09 15.44
C ALA A 277 -0.88 6.44 15.61
N GLY A 278 0.01 5.53 15.17
CA GLY A 278 1.46 5.76 15.17
C GLY A 278 1.84 6.97 14.32
N TYR A 279 1.30 7.02 13.10
CA TYR A 279 1.47 8.15 12.18
C TYR A 279 0.96 9.46 12.77
N ALA A 280 -0.22 9.47 13.39
CA ALA A 280 -0.78 10.67 13.99
C ALA A 280 0.13 11.23 15.09
N CYS A 281 0.69 10.37 15.95
CA CYS A 281 1.65 10.79 16.97
C CYS A 281 2.89 11.44 16.33
N HIS A 282 3.45 10.80 15.30
CA HIS A 282 4.64 11.31 14.60
C HIS A 282 4.37 12.61 13.86
N MET A 283 3.21 12.73 13.20
CA MET A 283 2.76 13.96 12.54
C MET A 283 2.68 15.11 13.54
N VAL A 284 2.04 14.91 14.70
CA VAL A 284 1.97 15.93 15.76
C VAL A 284 3.36 16.31 16.27
N ALA A 285 4.24 15.33 16.47
CA ALA A 285 5.63 15.59 16.88
C ALA A 285 6.37 16.48 15.86
N ILE A 286 6.18 16.22 14.56
CA ILE A 286 6.79 17.02 13.49
C ILE A 286 6.18 18.43 13.44
N TYR A 287 4.87 18.59 13.62
CA TYR A 287 4.25 19.91 13.74
C TYR A 287 4.86 20.72 14.89
N MET A 288 5.05 20.10 16.06
CA MET A 288 5.68 20.76 17.21
C MET A 288 7.09 21.24 16.86
N VAL A 289 7.89 20.39 16.21
CA VAL A 289 9.25 20.78 15.75
C VAL A 289 9.20 21.96 14.79
N ILE A 290 8.32 21.93 13.79
CA ILE A 290 8.24 22.99 12.78
C ILE A 290 7.79 24.31 13.38
N VAL A 291 6.80 24.29 14.28
CA VAL A 291 6.34 25.49 14.98
C VAL A 291 7.44 26.06 15.87
N GLN A 292 8.22 25.21 16.54
CA GLN A 292 9.35 25.65 17.37
C GLN A 292 10.52 26.20 16.53
N LEU A 293 10.64 25.78 15.27
CA LEU A 293 11.59 26.32 14.30
C LEU A 293 11.11 27.61 13.62
N TRP A 294 9.90 28.10 13.94
CA TRP A 294 9.44 29.39 13.44
C TRP A 294 10.43 30.45 13.93
N PRO A 295 11.03 31.26 13.05
CA PRO A 295 11.83 32.39 13.51
C PRO A 295 11.00 33.23 14.49
N ALA A 296 11.55 33.51 15.67
CA ALA A 296 10.94 34.47 16.58
C ALA A 296 10.66 35.73 15.76
N ALA A 297 9.38 36.15 15.71
CA ALA A 297 8.99 37.34 15.00
C ALA A 297 9.90 38.48 15.47
N ILE A 298 10.74 38.97 14.56
CA ILE A 298 11.50 40.21 14.71
C ILE A 298 10.53 41.36 14.42
#